data_AF-A0AAN9M0L7-F1
#
_entry.id   AF-A0AAN9M0L7-F1
#
_cell.length_a   1.000
_cell.length_b   1.000
_cell.length_c   1.000
_cell.angle_alpha   90.00
_cell.angle_beta   90.00
_cell.angle_gamma   90.00
#
_symmetry.space_group_name_H-M   'P 1'
#
loop_
_entity.id
_entity.type
_entity.pdbx_description
1 polymer ?
#
loop_
_entity_poly.entity_id
_entity_poly.type
_entity_poly.pdbx_seq_one_letter_code
_entity_poly.pdbx_strand_id
1 'polypeptide(L)'
;MTAITRLAKRVSSVSPLARRCFTSSEVNSHAPPYNAASFGRLQPREDPNNQRVQWVFLGCPGVGKGTYSSRLSNLLGVPHIATGDLVREELASSGPLSSQLSEIVKQGQLVSDEIIISLLSKRLVAGEAKGKSGFILDGFPRTIKQAEILEGVTDIDLVINLKLREDVLLEKCLGRRICNQCGGNFNIASIDIKPENGSPGIIMAPLLPPANCMSKLVTRSDDTEAVVKERLRIYNEMTQPVEEFYRCRGKLLEFNLPGGIPESWPKLLRALNLDDYDDKRSAAA
;
A
#
# COMPACT_ATOMS: atom_id res chain seq x y z
N MET A 1 17.37 -21.68 44.66
CA MET A 1 16.07 -22.16 45.16
C MET A 1 15.23 -20.93 45.47
N THR A 2 14.09 -20.77 44.76
CA THR A 2 12.77 -20.24 45.21
C THR A 2 12.73 -18.97 46.08
N ALA A 3 11.87 -17.97 45.90
CA ALA A 3 10.74 -17.74 45.00
C ALA A 3 10.27 -16.26 45.16
N ILE A 4 9.79 -15.66 44.06
CA ILE A 4 8.50 -14.97 43.87
C ILE A 4 7.93 -14.16 45.06
N THR A 5 7.72 -12.84 44.90
CA THR A 5 6.40 -12.14 44.78
C THR A 5 6.51 -10.64 45.19
N ARG A 6 6.14 -9.70 44.30
CA ARG A 6 5.03 -8.72 44.49
C ARG A 6 5.11 -7.54 43.49
N LEU A 7 4.20 -7.59 42.52
CA LEU A 7 3.66 -6.43 41.80
C LEU A 7 2.91 -5.50 42.77
N ALA A 8 3.01 -4.18 42.57
CA ALA A 8 1.86 -3.26 42.61
C ALA A 8 2.20 -1.84 42.10
N LYS A 9 1.41 -1.42 41.09
CA LYS A 9 0.85 -0.08 40.86
C LYS A 9 1.78 1.09 40.51
N ARG A 10 1.65 1.55 39.26
CA ARG A 10 1.19 2.92 38.94
C ARG A 10 0.43 2.91 37.61
N VAL A 11 -0.87 3.20 37.72
CA VAL A 11 -1.81 3.47 36.63
C VAL A 11 -2.01 4.98 36.63
N SER A 12 -1.86 5.63 35.47
CA SER A 12 -2.33 6.99 35.25
C SER A 12 -3.12 7.04 33.94
N SER A 13 -4.44 7.10 34.12
CA SER A 13 -5.49 7.71 33.29
C SER A 13 -5.34 7.67 31.76
N VAL A 14 -6.11 6.78 31.14
CA VAL A 14 -6.54 6.89 29.73
C VAL A 14 -7.97 7.43 29.73
N SER A 15 -8.20 8.53 29.01
CA SER A 15 -9.51 9.14 28.77
C SER A 15 -10.40 8.27 27.86
N PRO A 16 -11.72 8.17 28.08
CA PRO A 16 -12.58 7.25 27.35
C PRO A 16 -13.22 7.94 26.13
N LEU A 17 -12.82 7.55 24.92
CA LEU A 17 -13.60 7.84 23.70
C LEU A 17 -13.32 6.78 22.63
N ALA A 18 -13.75 5.55 22.89
CA ALA A 18 -13.88 4.51 21.89
C ALA A 18 -14.88 3.46 22.37
N ARG A 19 -16.18 3.77 22.27
CA ARG A 19 -17.24 2.77 22.30
C ARG A 19 -18.39 3.21 21.42
N ARG A 20 -18.43 2.70 20.19
CA ARG A 20 -19.62 2.18 19.50
C ARG A 20 -19.29 1.94 18.04
N CYS A 21 -19.10 0.69 17.68
CA CYS A 21 -19.55 0.15 16.41
C CYS A 21 -19.50 -1.36 16.56
N PHE A 22 -20.63 -1.96 16.94
CA PHE A 22 -21.07 -3.32 16.63
C PHE A 22 -22.32 -3.60 17.49
N THR A 23 -23.49 -3.33 16.93
CA THR A 23 -24.72 -4.09 17.20
C THR A 23 -25.56 -4.11 15.93
N SER A 24 -26.12 -5.28 15.66
CA SER A 24 -26.83 -5.72 14.47
C SER A 24 -28.18 -5.04 14.23
N SER A 25 -28.56 -5.01 12.95
CA SER A 25 -29.92 -5.10 12.39
C SER A 25 -30.98 -4.10 12.89
N GLU A 26 -31.28 -3.10 12.07
CA GLU A 26 -32.66 -2.71 11.72
C GLU A 26 -32.66 -1.84 10.46
N VAL A 27 -33.51 -2.21 9.51
CA VAL A 27 -33.73 -1.53 8.24
C VAL A 27 -34.55 -0.28 8.51
N ASN A 28 -34.04 0.90 8.17
CA ASN A 28 -34.93 2.02 7.85
C ASN A 28 -34.30 2.96 6.81
N SER A 29 -35.04 3.08 5.71
CA SER A 29 -34.80 3.92 4.55
C SER A 29 -34.94 5.40 4.91
N HIS A 30 -33.85 6.16 4.83
CA HIS A 30 -33.80 7.58 4.42
C HIS A 30 -32.32 8.02 4.41
N ALA A 31 -31.68 7.95 3.25
CA ALA A 31 -30.35 8.51 3.04
C ALA A 31 -30.45 10.04 2.89
N PRO A 32 -29.67 10.85 3.63
CA PRO A 32 -29.58 12.28 3.36
C PRO A 32 -28.75 12.53 2.10
N PRO A 33 -28.94 13.67 1.40
CA PRO A 33 -28.27 13.91 0.13
C PRO A 33 -26.78 14.13 0.37
N TYR A 34 -25.94 13.24 -0.19
CA TYR A 34 -24.50 13.37 -0.16
C TYR A 34 -24.08 14.55 -1.06
N ASN A 35 -23.58 15.61 -0.43
CA ASN A 35 -23.04 16.77 -1.10
C ASN A 35 -21.56 16.50 -1.41
N ALA A 36 -21.19 16.49 -2.69
CA ALA A 36 -19.87 16.09 -3.21
C ALA A 36 -18.73 17.12 -2.95
N ALA A 37 -18.77 17.87 -1.85
CA ALA A 37 -17.93 19.06 -1.66
C ALA A 37 -17.01 19.05 -0.42
N SER A 38 -17.01 18.02 0.42
CA SER A 38 -16.14 17.98 1.60
C SER A 38 -14.96 17.04 1.40
N PHE A 39 -14.02 17.43 0.53
CA PHE A 39 -12.65 16.97 0.67
C PHE A 39 -12.13 17.49 2.00
N GLY A 40 -11.99 16.59 2.98
CA GLY A 40 -11.27 16.90 4.20
C GLY A 40 -9.83 17.24 3.82
N ARG A 41 -9.51 18.54 3.78
CA ARG A 41 -8.13 19.01 3.76
C ARG A 41 -7.44 18.33 4.96
N LEU A 42 -6.41 17.53 4.70
CA LEU A 42 -5.50 17.06 5.75
C LEU A 42 -5.14 18.29 6.60
N GLN A 43 -5.32 18.21 7.92
CA GLN A 43 -4.99 19.33 8.78
C GLN A 43 -3.51 19.70 8.56
N PRO A 44 -3.17 21.00 8.49
CA PRO A 44 -1.78 21.42 8.37
C PRO A 44 -0.99 20.86 9.56
N ARG A 45 0.02 20.04 9.28
CA ARG A 45 0.94 19.54 10.32
C ARG A 45 1.81 20.70 10.79
N GLU A 46 2.06 20.77 12.10
CA GLU A 46 2.66 21.94 12.78
C GLU A 46 4.14 22.22 12.44
N ASP A 47 4.80 21.42 11.58
CA ASP A 47 6.16 21.71 11.11
C ASP A 47 6.42 21.18 9.68
N PRO A 48 6.67 22.03 8.67
CA PRO A 48 6.97 21.62 7.31
C PRO A 48 8.38 21.02 7.12
N ASN A 49 9.31 21.18 8.07
CA ASN A 49 10.69 20.68 7.98
C ASN A 49 10.94 19.35 8.70
N ASN A 50 9.94 18.82 9.41
CA ASN A 50 10.04 17.55 10.15
C ASN A 50 8.92 16.58 9.74
N GLN A 51 8.71 16.44 8.43
CA GLN A 51 7.68 15.55 7.90
C GLN A 51 8.14 14.09 8.07
N ARG A 52 7.70 13.46 9.16
CA ARG A 52 7.82 12.01 9.32
C ARG A 52 7.00 11.37 8.19
N VAL A 53 7.64 10.51 7.41
CA VAL A 53 7.01 9.79 6.29
C VAL A 53 6.88 8.33 6.69
N GLN A 54 5.80 7.95 7.36
CA GLN A 54 5.46 6.56 7.64
C GLN A 54 4.19 6.20 6.89
N TRP A 55 4.32 5.99 5.58
CA TRP A 55 3.18 5.89 4.69
C TRP A 55 2.87 4.45 4.31
N VAL A 56 1.60 4.16 4.05
CA VAL A 56 1.12 2.85 3.59
C VAL A 56 0.41 3.01 2.25
N PHE A 57 0.67 2.09 1.31
CA PHE A 57 -0.05 2.01 0.05
C PHE A 57 -1.10 0.90 0.07
N LEU A 58 -2.36 1.29 -0.12
CA LEU A 58 -3.48 0.41 -0.40
C LEU A 58 -3.93 0.53 -1.87
N GLY A 59 -4.75 -0.42 -2.31
CA GLY A 59 -5.31 -0.44 -3.66
C GLY A 59 -5.30 -1.83 -4.28
N CYS A 60 -6.20 -2.04 -5.24
CA CYS A 60 -6.40 -3.32 -5.90
C CYS A 60 -5.12 -3.86 -6.58
N PRO A 61 -5.02 -5.18 -6.82
CA PRO A 61 -4.03 -5.76 -7.71
C PRO A 61 -4.04 -5.05 -9.07
N GLY A 62 -2.87 -4.74 -9.64
CA GLY A 62 -2.77 -4.08 -10.95
C GLY A 62 -2.93 -2.56 -10.96
N VAL A 63 -3.35 -1.92 -9.87
CA VAL A 63 -3.54 -0.45 -9.83
C VAL A 63 -2.25 0.34 -10.05
N GLY A 64 -1.10 -0.25 -9.71
CA GLY A 64 0.22 0.35 -9.87
C GLY A 64 0.90 0.78 -8.57
N LYS A 65 0.46 0.26 -7.39
CA LYS A 65 1.06 0.56 -6.07
C LYS A 65 2.58 0.62 -6.10
N GLY A 66 3.24 -0.46 -6.51
CA GLY A 66 4.71 -0.55 -6.61
C GLY A 66 5.36 0.56 -7.45
N THR A 67 4.70 0.99 -8.52
CA THR A 67 5.19 2.09 -9.36
C THR A 67 5.11 3.42 -8.64
N TYR A 68 3.99 3.72 -7.99
CA TYR A 68 3.80 4.99 -7.27
C TYR A 68 4.61 5.03 -5.96
N SER A 69 4.62 3.94 -5.20
CA SER A 69 5.35 3.83 -3.92
C SER A 69 6.86 3.94 -4.13
N SER A 70 7.42 3.30 -5.16
CA SER A 70 8.85 3.42 -5.51
C SER A 70 9.21 4.84 -5.98
N ARG A 71 8.35 5.49 -6.79
CA ARG A 71 8.59 6.88 -7.23
C ARG A 71 8.56 7.85 -6.05
N LEU A 72 7.58 7.73 -5.14
CA LEU A 72 7.51 8.58 -3.95
C LEU A 72 8.66 8.31 -2.99
N SER A 73 9.08 7.05 -2.84
CA SER A 73 10.26 6.69 -2.05
C SER A 73 11.52 7.40 -2.58
N ASN A 74 11.73 7.40 -3.90
CA ASN A 74 12.85 8.11 -4.53
C ASN A 74 12.74 9.64 -4.44
N LEU A 75 11.52 10.19 -4.48
CA LEU A 75 11.27 11.62 -4.34
C LEU A 75 11.54 12.11 -2.92
N LEU A 76 11.03 11.38 -1.93
CA LEU A 76 11.09 11.74 -0.51
C LEU A 76 12.37 11.25 0.19
N GLY A 77 13.18 10.42 -0.46
CA GLY A 77 14.42 9.89 0.09
C GLY A 77 14.23 8.87 1.22
N VAL A 78 13.05 8.24 1.31
CA VAL A 78 12.71 7.26 2.36
C VAL A 78 12.68 5.85 1.80
N PRO A 79 12.99 4.80 2.60
CA PRO A 79 12.98 3.43 2.13
C PRO A 79 11.58 2.96 1.72
N HIS A 80 11.48 2.37 0.52
CA HIS A 80 10.35 1.53 0.13
C HIS A 80 10.51 0.14 0.76
N ILE A 81 9.46 -0.36 1.38
CA ILE A 81 9.39 -1.69 2.01
C ILE A 81 8.20 -2.42 1.41
N ALA A 82 8.46 -3.44 0.59
CA ALA A 82 7.42 -4.34 0.10
C ALA A 82 7.49 -5.67 0.85
N THR A 83 6.36 -6.16 1.35
CA THR A 83 6.35 -7.44 2.12
C THR A 83 6.80 -8.64 1.30
N GLY A 84 6.57 -8.63 -0.01
CA GLY A 84 7.11 -9.67 -0.90
C GLY A 84 8.64 -9.69 -0.95
N ASP A 85 9.29 -8.52 -0.87
CA ASP A 85 10.76 -8.43 -0.82
C ASP A 85 11.28 -8.90 0.53
N LEU A 86 10.63 -8.55 1.64
CA LEU A 86 11.01 -9.02 2.98
C LEU A 86 11.08 -10.55 3.07
N VAL A 87 10.07 -11.24 2.52
CA VAL A 87 10.05 -12.71 2.50
C VAL A 87 11.18 -13.27 1.63
N ARG A 88 11.42 -12.68 0.44
CA ARG A 88 12.51 -13.12 -0.45
C ARG A 88 13.89 -12.90 0.16
N GLU A 89 14.10 -11.75 0.79
CA GLU A 89 15.35 -11.41 1.48
C GLU A 89 15.62 -12.36 2.64
N GLU A 90 14.60 -12.67 3.47
CA GLU A 90 14.78 -13.61 4.58
C GLU A 90 15.04 -15.03 4.07
N LEU A 91 14.35 -15.49 3.01
CA LEU A 91 14.62 -16.80 2.38
C LEU A 91 16.05 -16.92 1.83
N ALA A 92 16.63 -15.82 1.37
CA ALA A 92 18.02 -15.77 0.90
C ALA A 92 19.03 -15.68 2.07
N SER A 93 18.57 -15.39 3.28
CA SER A 93 19.41 -15.27 4.47
C SER A 93 19.70 -16.62 5.12
N SER A 94 20.78 -16.68 5.90
CA SER A 94 21.11 -17.82 6.76
C SER A 94 20.60 -17.57 8.19
N GLY A 95 19.49 -18.18 8.58
CA GLY A 95 18.94 -18.04 9.94
C GLY A 95 17.78 -18.99 10.23
N PRO A 96 17.36 -19.13 11.51
CA PRO A 96 16.28 -20.05 11.90
C PRO A 96 14.94 -19.74 11.20
N LEU A 97 14.63 -18.44 11.04
CA LEU A 97 13.40 -17.99 10.39
C LEU A 97 13.41 -18.28 8.88
N SER A 98 14.58 -18.20 8.22
CA SER A 98 14.76 -18.59 6.81
C SER A 98 14.42 -20.06 6.58
N SER A 99 14.87 -20.96 7.48
CA SER A 99 14.55 -22.39 7.40
C SER A 99 13.06 -22.65 7.56
N GLN A 100 12.41 -21.99 8.53
CA GLN A 100 10.97 -22.09 8.75
C GLN A 100 10.18 -21.57 7.53
N LEU A 101 10.54 -20.40 7.00
CA LEU A 101 9.93 -19.83 5.81
C LEU A 101 10.11 -20.73 4.58
N SER A 102 11.31 -21.31 4.43
CA SER A 102 11.60 -22.23 3.33
C SER A 102 10.70 -23.46 3.35
N GLU A 103 10.41 -24.00 4.53
CA GLU A 103 9.50 -25.13 4.68
C GLU A 103 8.05 -24.76 4.33
N ILE A 104 7.55 -23.63 4.86
CA ILE A 104 6.21 -23.11 4.57
C ILE A 104 6.02 -22.90 3.06
N VAL A 105 6.99 -22.23 2.41
CA VAL A 105 6.94 -21.92 0.98
C VAL A 105 7.05 -23.20 0.13
N LYS A 106 7.91 -24.15 0.50
CA LYS A 106 8.02 -25.46 -0.18
C LYS A 106 6.72 -26.25 -0.12
N GLN A 107 5.99 -26.15 0.99
CA GLN A 107 4.68 -26.77 1.16
C GLN A 107 3.55 -26.01 0.44
N GLY A 108 3.86 -24.91 -0.25
CA GLY A 108 2.88 -24.05 -0.93
C GLY A 108 1.96 -23.30 0.04
N GLN A 109 2.33 -23.23 1.32
CA GLN A 109 1.54 -22.55 2.35
C GLN A 109 1.81 -21.05 2.34
N LEU A 110 0.81 -20.27 2.78
CA LEU A 110 0.95 -18.83 2.95
C LEU A 110 1.72 -18.53 4.24
N VAL A 111 2.60 -17.52 4.17
CA VAL A 111 3.32 -17.01 5.35
C VAL A 111 2.32 -16.37 6.31
N SER A 112 2.40 -16.70 7.60
CA SER A 112 1.49 -16.15 8.62
C SER A 112 1.72 -14.66 8.86
N ASP A 113 0.66 -13.97 9.31
CA ASP A 113 0.71 -12.56 9.66
C ASP A 113 1.81 -12.26 10.68
N GLU A 114 1.95 -13.10 11.71
CA GLU A 114 2.96 -12.91 12.76
C GLU A 114 4.39 -12.94 12.20
N ILE A 115 4.68 -13.83 11.24
CA ILE A 115 6.00 -13.87 10.60
C ILE A 115 6.24 -12.60 9.78
N ILE A 116 5.26 -12.16 8.98
CA ILE A 116 5.38 -10.94 8.19
C ILE A 116 5.63 -9.71 9.09
N ILE A 117 4.91 -9.62 10.21
CA ILE A 117 5.08 -8.55 11.18
C ILE A 117 6.47 -8.60 11.82
N SER A 118 6.96 -9.79 12.20
CA SER A 118 8.31 -9.96 12.73
C SER A 118 9.39 -9.47 11.76
N LEU A 119 9.26 -9.84 10.47
CA LEU A 119 10.16 -9.37 9.41
C LEU A 119 10.10 -7.86 9.24
N LEU A 120 8.90 -7.29 9.24
CA LEU A 120 8.69 -5.85 9.13
C LEU A 120 9.33 -5.11 10.31
N SER A 121 9.05 -5.53 11.54
CA SER A 121 9.64 -4.95 12.75
C SER A 121 11.17 -4.98 12.72
N LYS A 122 11.77 -6.13 12.35
CA LYS A 122 13.23 -6.27 12.16
C LYS A 122 13.76 -5.26 11.13
N ARG A 123 13.05 -5.08 10.01
CA ARG A 123 13.44 -4.15 8.94
C ARG A 123 13.33 -2.68 9.35
N LEU A 124 12.31 -2.33 10.14
CA LEU A 124 12.09 -0.98 10.66
C LEU A 124 13.20 -0.60 11.64
N VAL A 125 13.48 -1.46 12.65
CA VAL A 125 14.56 -1.25 13.62
C VAL A 125 15.92 -1.11 12.93
N ALA A 126 16.22 -1.97 11.95
CA ALA A 126 17.46 -1.88 11.19
C ALA A 126 17.57 -0.59 10.35
N GLY A 127 16.43 -0.01 9.94
CA GLY A 127 16.37 1.27 9.24
C GLY A 127 16.64 2.45 10.18
N GLU A 128 15.98 2.45 11.34
CA GLU A 128 16.17 3.47 12.38
C GLU A 128 17.61 3.51 12.88
N ALA A 129 18.23 2.33 13.10
CA ALA A 129 19.63 2.23 13.49
C ALA A 129 20.61 2.81 12.44
N LYS A 130 20.17 2.92 11.17
CA LYS A 130 20.93 3.54 10.07
C LYS A 130 20.58 5.02 9.86
N GLY A 131 19.85 5.63 10.80
CA GLY A 131 19.43 7.03 10.74
C GLY A 131 18.34 7.32 9.71
N LYS A 132 17.60 6.30 9.24
CA LYS A 132 16.49 6.52 8.31
C LYS A 132 15.26 7.00 9.07
N SER A 133 14.80 8.22 8.78
CA SER A 133 13.58 8.80 9.35
C SER A 133 12.38 8.59 8.41
N GLY A 134 11.75 7.41 8.49
CA GLY A 134 10.53 7.09 7.74
C GLY A 134 10.64 5.88 6.80
N PHE A 135 9.52 5.51 6.19
CA PHE A 135 9.36 4.45 5.21
C PHE A 135 8.05 4.62 4.40
N ILE A 136 8.00 3.96 3.24
CA ILE A 136 6.77 3.70 2.50
C ILE A 136 6.55 2.19 2.46
N LEU A 137 5.43 1.72 3.02
CA LEU A 137 5.05 0.32 3.07
C LEU A 137 4.10 -0.03 1.91
N ASP A 138 4.40 -1.11 1.20
CA ASP A 138 3.61 -1.60 0.07
C ASP A 138 3.21 -3.07 0.26
N GLY A 139 1.94 -3.37 0.04
CA GLY A 139 1.39 -4.72 0.09
C GLY A 139 1.06 -5.24 1.49
N PHE A 140 1.09 -4.37 2.51
CA PHE A 140 0.67 -4.62 3.89
C PHE A 140 0.20 -3.31 4.54
N PRO A 141 -0.85 -3.31 5.38
CA PRO A 141 -1.68 -4.45 5.76
C PRO A 141 -2.75 -4.79 4.71
N ARG A 142 -3.21 -6.04 4.73
CA ARG A 142 -4.27 -6.59 3.86
C ARG A 142 -5.53 -6.98 4.62
N THR A 143 -5.47 -7.07 5.95
CA THR A 143 -6.58 -7.42 6.84
C THR A 143 -6.64 -6.45 8.02
N ILE A 144 -7.79 -6.37 8.69
CA ILE A 144 -7.96 -5.53 9.90
C ILE A 144 -6.96 -5.94 10.99
N LYS A 145 -6.82 -7.25 11.25
CA LYS A 145 -5.87 -7.77 12.25
C LYS A 145 -4.44 -7.29 11.97
N GLN A 146 -4.01 -7.32 10.72
CA GLN A 146 -2.69 -6.81 10.32
C GLN A 146 -2.57 -5.30 10.55
N ALA A 147 -3.63 -4.52 10.27
CA ALA A 147 -3.63 -3.08 10.49
C ALA A 147 -3.57 -2.71 11.98
N GLU A 148 -4.30 -3.43 12.83
CA GLU A 148 -4.23 -3.26 14.29
C GLU A 148 -2.85 -3.56 14.83
N ILE A 149 -2.22 -4.64 14.36
CA ILE A 149 -0.87 -4.99 14.79
C ILE A 149 0.16 -3.97 14.28
N LEU A 150 0.01 -3.49 13.03
CA LEU A 150 0.90 -2.48 12.46
C LEU A 150 0.91 -1.20 13.30
N GLU A 151 -0.27 -0.68 13.65
CA GLU A 151 -0.42 0.51 14.51
C GLU A 151 0.12 0.29 15.93
N GLY A 152 0.19 -0.96 16.40
CA GLY A 152 0.85 -1.32 17.66
C GLY A 152 2.38 -1.32 17.59
N VAL A 153 2.96 -1.48 16.39
CA VAL A 153 4.42 -1.48 16.16
C VAL A 153 4.93 -0.09 15.81
N THR A 154 4.18 0.67 15.02
CA THR A 154 4.61 1.97 14.51
C THR A 154 3.40 2.83 14.17
N ASP A 155 3.49 4.14 14.39
CA ASP A 155 2.42 5.07 14.05
C ASP A 155 2.42 5.32 12.54
N ILE A 156 1.28 5.09 11.88
CA ILE A 156 1.14 5.35 10.45
C ILE A 156 0.66 6.78 10.22
N ASP A 157 1.43 7.55 9.45
CA ASP A 157 1.18 8.95 9.16
C ASP A 157 0.05 9.16 8.15
N LEU A 158 0.07 8.35 7.09
CA LEU A 158 -0.79 8.49 5.92
C LEU A 158 -0.95 7.14 5.22
N VAL A 159 -2.17 6.84 4.81
CA VAL A 159 -2.50 5.69 4.00
C VAL A 159 -3.03 6.17 2.66
N ILE A 160 -2.27 5.93 1.60
CA ILE A 160 -2.63 6.30 0.24
C ILE A 160 -3.32 5.11 -0.40
N ASN A 161 -4.61 5.24 -0.67
CA ASN A 161 -5.40 4.22 -1.35
C ASN A 161 -5.59 4.59 -2.82
N LEU A 162 -4.90 3.88 -3.70
CA LEU A 162 -5.04 4.07 -5.13
C LEU A 162 -6.28 3.32 -5.63
N LYS A 163 -7.17 4.03 -6.30
CA LYS A 163 -8.38 3.51 -6.92
C LYS A 163 -8.30 3.62 -8.44
N LEU A 164 -8.83 2.60 -9.12
CA LEU A 164 -8.94 2.55 -10.57
C LEU A 164 -10.12 1.65 -10.94
N ARG A 165 -10.73 1.93 -12.09
CA ARG A 165 -11.87 1.18 -12.60
C ARG A 165 -11.49 -0.29 -12.89
N GLU A 166 -12.42 -1.20 -12.63
CA GLU A 166 -12.15 -2.65 -12.64
C GLU A 166 -11.76 -3.20 -14.02
N ASP A 167 -12.43 -2.73 -15.08
CA ASP A 167 -12.10 -3.03 -16.47
C ASP A 167 -10.64 -2.66 -16.81
N VAL A 168 -10.19 -1.48 -16.36
CA VAL A 168 -8.79 -1.04 -16.52
C VAL A 168 -7.85 -1.92 -15.69
N LEU A 169 -8.22 -2.30 -14.46
CA LEU A 169 -7.39 -3.18 -13.62
C LEU A 169 -7.18 -4.55 -14.26
N LEU A 170 -8.22 -5.09 -14.91
CA LEU A 170 -8.14 -6.36 -15.62
C LEU A 170 -7.14 -6.29 -16.77
N GLU A 171 -7.31 -5.31 -17.67
CA GLU A 171 -6.39 -5.05 -18.79
C GLU A 171 -4.94 -4.86 -18.30
N LYS A 172 -4.74 -4.10 -17.21
CA LYS A 172 -3.41 -3.90 -16.62
C LYS A 172 -2.80 -5.18 -16.08
N CYS A 173 -3.59 -6.07 -15.48
CA CYS A 173 -3.06 -7.34 -14.98
C CYS A 173 -2.66 -8.26 -16.13
N LEU A 174 -3.51 -8.40 -17.17
CA LEU A 174 -3.22 -9.23 -18.35
C LEU A 174 -2.04 -8.68 -19.18
N GLY A 175 -1.88 -7.36 -19.23
CA GLY A 175 -0.77 -6.68 -19.89
C GLY A 175 0.55 -6.66 -19.11
N ARG A 176 0.57 -7.13 -17.86
CA ARG A 176 1.76 -7.07 -17.01
C ARG A 176 2.89 -7.96 -17.56
N ARG A 177 4.11 -7.44 -17.56
CA ARG A 177 5.32 -8.18 -17.93
C ARG A 177 6.40 -7.98 -16.88
N ILE A 178 7.20 -9.02 -16.67
CA ILE A 178 8.40 -8.96 -15.83
C ILE A 178 9.59 -9.29 -16.71
N CYS A 179 10.67 -8.52 -16.58
CA CYS A 179 11.94 -8.90 -17.20
C CYS A 179 12.61 -9.98 -16.35
N ASN A 180 12.84 -11.17 -16.91
CA ASN A 180 13.46 -12.29 -16.19
C ASN A 180 14.96 -12.11 -15.88
N GLN A 181 15.58 -11.01 -16.35
CA GLN A 181 16.98 -10.68 -16.04
C GLN A 181 17.13 -9.59 -14.99
N CYS A 182 16.43 -8.46 -15.13
CA CYS A 182 16.56 -7.33 -14.20
C CYS A 182 15.47 -7.29 -13.13
N GLY A 183 14.42 -8.11 -13.24
CA GLY A 183 13.27 -8.09 -12.32
C GLY A 183 12.33 -6.89 -12.48
N GLY A 184 12.59 -6.01 -13.46
CA GLY A 184 11.76 -4.84 -13.73
C GLY A 184 10.32 -5.19 -14.11
N ASN A 185 9.37 -4.39 -13.61
CA ASN A 185 7.94 -4.54 -13.90
C ASN A 185 7.51 -3.57 -15.00
N PHE A 186 6.88 -4.11 -16.04
CA PHE A 186 6.44 -3.40 -17.24
C PHE A 186 4.98 -3.71 -17.54
N ASN A 187 4.37 -2.95 -18.44
CA ASN A 187 3.00 -3.19 -18.88
C ASN A 187 2.87 -2.89 -20.36
N ILE A 188 2.45 -3.88 -21.14
CA ILE A 188 2.28 -3.72 -22.59
C ILE A 188 0.86 -3.32 -22.99
N ALA A 189 -0.09 -3.28 -22.05
CA ALA A 189 -1.46 -2.86 -22.34
C ALA A 189 -1.48 -1.38 -22.73
N SER A 190 -2.12 -1.11 -23.87
CA SER A 190 -2.48 0.24 -24.30
C SER A 190 -3.97 0.41 -24.06
N ILE A 191 -4.33 1.23 -23.10
CA ILE A 191 -5.72 1.36 -22.63
C ILE A 191 -6.25 2.70 -23.12
N ASP A 192 -7.34 2.66 -23.87
CA ASP A 192 -8.09 3.83 -24.34
C ASP A 192 -9.58 3.50 -24.20
N ILE A 193 -10.13 3.83 -23.03
CA ILE A 193 -11.54 3.58 -22.75
C ILE A 193 -12.28 4.91 -22.78
N LYS A 194 -13.27 4.98 -23.66
CA LYS A 194 -14.09 6.18 -23.85
C LYS A 194 -15.00 6.43 -22.63
N PRO A 195 -15.40 7.68 -22.38
CA PRO A 195 -16.40 7.98 -21.37
C PRO A 195 -17.73 7.28 -21.72
N GLU A 196 -18.37 6.65 -20.74
CA GLU A 196 -19.63 5.93 -20.91
C GLU A 196 -20.47 6.00 -19.62
N ASN A 197 -21.79 6.22 -19.75
CA ASN A 197 -22.74 6.22 -18.63
C ASN A 197 -22.30 7.06 -17.41
N GLY A 198 -21.73 8.24 -17.65
CA GLY A 198 -21.23 9.14 -16.60
C GLY A 198 -19.87 8.74 -16.00
N SER A 199 -19.29 7.61 -16.41
CA SER A 199 -17.91 7.26 -16.07
C SER A 199 -16.94 8.04 -16.95
N PRO A 200 -15.86 8.62 -16.39
CA PRO A 200 -14.85 9.31 -17.17
C PRO A 200 -14.12 8.33 -18.11
N GLY A 201 -13.67 8.84 -19.24
CA GLY A 201 -12.74 8.12 -20.10
C GLY A 201 -11.37 7.98 -19.43
N ILE A 202 -10.64 6.92 -19.75
CA ILE A 202 -9.33 6.63 -19.18
C ILE A 202 -8.37 6.25 -20.31
N ILE A 203 -7.27 6.99 -20.41
CA ILE A 203 -6.18 6.72 -21.33
C ILE A 203 -4.94 6.36 -20.52
N MET A 204 -4.39 5.18 -20.76
CA MET A 204 -3.10 4.75 -20.19
C MET A 204 -2.22 4.17 -21.29
N ALA A 205 -1.16 4.90 -21.62
CA ALA A 205 -0.10 4.41 -22.49
C ALA A 205 0.63 3.22 -21.83
N PRO A 206 1.18 2.29 -22.63
CA PRO A 206 1.97 1.18 -22.12
C PRO A 206 3.23 1.67 -21.41
N LEU A 207 3.64 0.93 -20.38
CA LEU A 207 4.92 1.10 -19.70
C LEU A 207 5.92 0.09 -20.30
N LEU A 208 6.49 0.45 -21.45
CA LEU A 208 7.41 -0.41 -22.20
C LEU A 208 8.79 -0.51 -21.52
N PRO A 209 9.47 -1.65 -21.63
CA PRO A 209 10.83 -1.80 -21.13
C PRO A 209 11.87 -1.14 -22.04
N PRO A 210 13.11 -0.93 -21.55
CA PRO A 210 14.22 -0.57 -22.41
C PRO A 210 14.56 -1.69 -23.40
N ALA A 211 15.24 -1.34 -24.50
CA ALA A 211 15.51 -2.25 -25.62
C ALA A 211 16.20 -3.57 -25.19
N ASN A 212 17.12 -3.50 -24.23
CA ASN A 212 17.83 -4.67 -23.69
C ASN A 212 16.94 -5.62 -22.88
N CYS A 213 15.72 -5.21 -22.51
CA CYS A 213 14.75 -6.01 -21.75
C CYS A 213 13.57 -6.52 -22.60
N MET A 214 13.35 -5.98 -23.80
CA MET A 214 12.21 -6.33 -24.68
C MET A 214 12.09 -7.84 -24.94
N SER A 215 13.19 -8.51 -25.30
CA SER A 215 13.20 -9.95 -25.61
C SER A 215 13.16 -10.87 -24.39
N LYS A 216 13.17 -10.30 -23.17
CA LYS A 216 13.28 -11.01 -21.89
C LYS A 216 12.01 -10.87 -21.05
N LEU A 217 10.97 -10.29 -21.62
CA LEU A 217 9.69 -10.11 -20.97
C LEU A 217 8.95 -11.44 -20.90
N VAL A 218 8.55 -11.79 -19.67
CA VAL A 218 7.68 -12.93 -19.39
C VAL A 218 6.40 -12.47 -18.71
N THR A 219 5.33 -13.22 -18.91
CA THR A 219 4.10 -13.10 -18.11
C THR A 219 4.28 -13.81 -16.77
N ARG A 220 3.48 -13.44 -15.78
CA ARG A 220 3.37 -14.28 -14.58
C ARG A 220 2.36 -15.38 -14.86
N SER A 221 2.58 -16.54 -14.24
CA SER A 221 1.66 -17.68 -14.33
C SER A 221 0.27 -17.40 -13.75
N ASP A 222 0.15 -16.39 -12.89
CA ASP A 222 -1.06 -15.99 -12.17
C ASP A 222 -1.79 -14.77 -12.79
N ASP A 223 -1.40 -14.34 -14.00
CA ASP A 223 -2.05 -13.26 -14.75
C ASP A 223 -3.07 -13.81 -15.77
N THR A 224 -4.00 -14.62 -15.28
CA THR A 224 -5.18 -15.06 -16.05
C THR A 224 -6.41 -14.30 -15.60
N GLU A 225 -7.41 -14.14 -16.47
CA GLU A 225 -8.63 -13.40 -16.17
C GLU A 225 -9.32 -13.93 -14.90
N ALA A 226 -9.43 -15.25 -14.77
CA ALA A 226 -10.04 -15.91 -13.61
C ALA A 226 -9.29 -15.60 -12.31
N VAL A 227 -7.96 -15.67 -12.32
CA VAL A 227 -7.13 -15.38 -11.14
C VAL A 227 -7.19 -13.90 -10.78
N VAL A 228 -7.21 -13.01 -11.77
CA VAL A 228 -7.32 -11.57 -11.53
C VAL A 228 -8.66 -11.22 -10.89
N LYS A 229 -9.77 -11.75 -11.42
CA LYS A 229 -11.11 -11.57 -10.82
C LYS A 229 -11.17 -12.08 -9.40
N GLU A 230 -10.61 -13.27 -9.14
CA GLU A 230 -10.57 -13.82 -7.78
C GLU A 230 -9.74 -12.93 -6.83
N ARG A 231 -8.63 -12.37 -7.30
CA ARG A 231 -7.83 -11.43 -6.48
C ARG A 231 -8.56 -10.13 -6.19
N LEU A 232 -9.37 -9.63 -7.12
CA LEU A 232 -10.22 -8.47 -6.92
C LEU A 232 -11.30 -8.78 -5.87
N ARG A 233 -11.95 -9.95 -5.95
CA ARG A 233 -12.91 -10.42 -4.95
C ARG A 233 -12.29 -10.48 -3.56
N ILE A 234 -11.15 -11.16 -3.42
CA ILE A 234 -10.42 -11.27 -2.13
C ILE A 234 -10.02 -9.89 -1.60
N TYR A 235 -9.57 -8.98 -2.47
CA TYR A 235 -9.25 -7.61 -2.05
C TYR A 235 -10.46 -6.90 -1.46
N ASN A 236 -11.62 -6.99 -2.12
CA ASN A 236 -12.85 -6.37 -1.64
C ASN A 236 -13.32 -6.98 -0.31
N GLU A 237 -13.20 -8.29 -0.14
CA GLU A 237 -13.61 -8.97 1.11
C GLU A 237 -12.66 -8.65 2.28
N MET A 238 -11.36 -8.64 2.05
CA MET A 238 -10.36 -8.64 3.12
C MET A 238 -9.71 -7.28 3.34
N THR A 239 -9.42 -6.55 2.25
CA THR A 239 -8.62 -5.31 2.28
C THR A 239 -9.50 -4.06 2.24
N GLN A 240 -10.68 -4.07 1.62
CA GLN A 240 -11.60 -2.93 1.69
C GLN A 240 -11.98 -2.52 3.13
N PRO A 241 -12.18 -3.46 4.10
CA PRO A 241 -12.37 -3.09 5.50
C PRO A 241 -11.19 -2.29 6.09
N VAL A 242 -9.97 -2.53 5.62
CA VAL A 242 -8.76 -1.79 6.05
C VAL A 242 -8.82 -0.34 5.61
N GLU A 243 -9.43 -0.05 4.47
CA GLU A 243 -9.67 1.32 4.03
C GLU A 243 -10.54 2.05 5.06
N GLU A 244 -11.65 1.43 5.49
CA GLU A 244 -12.54 2.00 6.51
C GLU A 244 -11.84 2.16 7.86
N PHE A 245 -11.00 1.21 8.25
CA PHE A 245 -10.19 1.29 9.45
C PHE A 245 -9.33 2.55 9.50
N TYR A 246 -8.65 2.90 8.41
CA TYR A 246 -7.83 4.11 8.33
C TYR A 246 -8.65 5.38 8.05
N ARG A 247 -9.79 5.27 7.36
CA ARG A 247 -10.73 6.37 7.12
C ARG A 247 -11.29 6.90 8.44
N CYS A 248 -11.79 6.01 9.31
CA CYS A 248 -12.27 6.36 10.65
C CYS A 248 -11.21 7.04 11.53
N ARG A 249 -9.92 6.84 11.23
CA ARG A 249 -8.78 7.44 11.96
C ARG A 249 -8.28 8.75 11.33
N GLY A 250 -8.88 9.21 10.23
CA GLY A 250 -8.42 10.39 9.52
C GLY A 250 -7.06 10.25 8.83
N LYS A 251 -6.59 9.00 8.64
CA LYS A 251 -5.28 8.69 8.04
C LYS A 251 -5.35 8.33 6.56
N LEU A 252 -6.56 8.15 6.00
CA LEU A 252 -6.74 7.69 4.62
C LEU A 252 -6.82 8.86 3.61
N LEU A 253 -5.97 8.81 2.60
CA LEU A 253 -6.11 9.57 1.35
C LEU A 253 -6.58 8.63 0.24
N GLU A 254 -7.81 8.83 -0.24
CA GLU A 254 -8.31 8.13 -1.42
C GLU A 254 -7.94 8.89 -2.70
N PHE A 255 -7.29 8.19 -3.63
CA PHE A 255 -6.83 8.78 -4.88
C PHE A 255 -7.28 7.96 -6.09
N ASN A 256 -8.27 8.49 -6.81
CA ASN A 256 -8.71 7.92 -8.08
C ASN A 256 -7.72 8.30 -9.18
N LEU A 257 -7.13 7.30 -9.84
CA LEU A 257 -6.23 7.51 -10.98
C LEU A 257 -7.05 7.96 -12.20
N PRO A 258 -6.90 9.20 -12.68
CA PRO A 258 -7.67 9.68 -13.84
C PRO A 258 -7.14 9.15 -15.17
N GLY A 259 -5.89 8.68 -15.21
CA GLY A 259 -5.26 8.22 -16.44
C GLY A 259 -3.88 7.62 -16.19
N GLY A 260 -3.06 7.56 -17.24
CA GLY A 260 -1.68 7.07 -17.17
C GLY A 260 -0.83 7.90 -16.19
N ILE A 261 0.41 7.45 -15.99
CA ILE A 261 1.36 8.12 -15.08
C ILE A 261 1.51 9.62 -15.38
N PRO A 262 1.64 10.09 -16.64
CA PRO A 262 1.81 11.52 -16.92
C PRO A 262 0.66 12.40 -16.42
N GLU A 263 -0.56 11.85 -16.38
CA GLU A 263 -1.72 12.58 -15.87
C GLU A 263 -1.91 12.40 -14.36
N SER A 264 -1.74 11.17 -13.88
CA SER A 264 -1.98 10.81 -12.49
C SER A 264 -0.90 11.33 -11.54
N TRP A 265 0.36 11.35 -11.96
CA TRP A 265 1.49 11.69 -11.09
C TRP A 265 1.45 13.13 -10.58
N PRO A 266 1.29 14.17 -11.42
CA PRO A 266 1.21 15.56 -10.93
C PRO A 266 -0.02 15.80 -10.04
N LYS A 267 -1.14 15.12 -10.31
CA LYS A 267 -2.35 15.20 -9.48
C LYS A 267 -2.14 14.55 -8.11
N LEU A 268 -1.41 13.43 -8.05
CA LEU A 268 -1.06 12.77 -6.79
C LEU A 268 -0.13 13.66 -5.96
N LEU A 269 0.91 14.24 -6.58
CA LEU A 269 1.82 15.15 -5.88
C LEU A 269 1.08 16.34 -5.27
N ARG A 270 0.18 16.99 -6.01
CA ARG A 270 -0.67 18.05 -5.46
C ARG A 270 -1.56 17.59 -4.31
N ALA A 271 -2.17 16.40 -4.41
CA ALA A 271 -2.97 15.84 -3.31
C ALA A 271 -2.15 15.57 -2.04
N LEU A 272 -0.83 15.37 -2.19
CA LEU A 272 0.13 15.16 -1.12
C LEU A 272 0.84 16.45 -0.68
N ASN A 273 0.58 17.59 -1.33
CA ASN A 273 1.32 18.85 -1.17
C ASN A 273 2.83 18.67 -1.42
N LEU A 274 3.18 17.97 -2.50
CA LEU A 274 4.55 17.67 -2.93
C LEU A 274 4.87 18.24 -4.33
N ASP A 275 4.05 19.14 -4.85
CA ASP A 275 4.23 19.78 -6.15
C ASP A 275 5.54 20.57 -6.24
N ASP A 276 5.93 21.26 -5.18
CA ASP A 276 7.21 22.00 -5.14
C ASP A 276 8.46 21.11 -5.13
N TYR A 277 8.34 19.81 -4.82
CA TYR A 277 9.48 18.88 -4.78
C TYR A 277 9.95 18.48 -6.18
N ASP A 278 9.04 18.41 -7.16
CA ASP A 278 9.35 18.03 -8.55
C ASP A 278 10.05 19.19 -9.29
N ASP A 279 9.63 20.42 -9.02
CA ASP A 279 10.19 21.65 -9.61
C ASP A 279 11.63 21.89 -9.14
N LYS A 280 11.91 21.70 -7.84
CA LYS A 280 13.27 21.87 -7.28
C LYS A 280 14.28 20.85 -7.80
N ARG A 281 13.84 19.62 -8.12
CA ARG A 281 14.71 18.59 -8.70
C ARG A 281 14.93 18.79 -10.19
N SER A 282 13.90 19.25 -10.90
CA SER A 282 13.98 19.58 -12.33
C SER A 282 14.85 20.82 -12.60
N ALA A 283 14.90 21.77 -11.66
CA ALA A 283 15.80 22.92 -11.72
C ALA A 283 17.25 22.60 -11.33
N ALA A 284 17.51 21.44 -10.73
CA ALA A 284 18.83 21.01 -10.26
C ALA A 284 19.48 19.91 -11.12
N ALA A 285 18.80 19.46 -12.18
CA ALA A 285 19.27 18.48 -13.16
C ALA A 285 19.62 19.15 -14.49
#